data_AF-A0A495X116-F1
#
_entry.id   AF-A0A495X116-F1
#
_cell.length_a   1.000
_cell.length_b   1.000
_cell.length_c   1.000
_cell.angle_alpha   90.00
_cell.angle_beta   90.00
_cell.angle_gamma   90.00
#
_symmetry.space_group_name_H-M   'P 1'
#
loop_
_entity.id
_entity.type
_entity.pdbx_description
1 polymer ?
#
loop_
_entity_poly.entity_id
_entity_poly.type
_entity_poly.pdbx_seq_one_letter_code
_entity_poly.pdbx_strand_id
1 'polypeptide(L)'
;MPFRPWTALRRATVALALAATAVSAPVIPAAPPASAAPGSPALTPPLGWNSWNSFGCGITEAQVRQAADAMVSSGMRDAGYQYVVVDDCWFDPNRDSSGNLRAHPTKFPSGMKALGDYIHGKGLKFGIYQAPNEKTCAQGVGTFPGATGSLGHEVQDARSFASWGVDYLKYDWCSGSGTRDEQVARFTIMRDALRATGRPIVYSINSNSFHSPTGDKYNWGEVADLWRTTEDLLDIWQNGNTNSYPMGVGNVLDITAPLAAQSGPGHWNDPDMLVVGRPGLTLTESRAHFALWALMAAPLMAGNDIRTMSADVSAILRNPRLIAVNQDALGAGGRRVRDDGNTEVFAKALSDGSVAVGLFNRGSGTATVSTTAAQIGLSGTGFTLTDLWTGGTSSSSGTISASVPAHGVAAFRVSGGSPLANTTSRLRGTGSGRCLDVDNGSTAAGATVLIWDCHTAANQLWTTWAGGEVRVFGDKCLDAYNGGTTNGTRVITWSCHGQDNQRWTLNSDGSLRNTRSGLCLDVEQAATANGSRLVLWTCHGQPNQKWTRA
;
A
#
# COMPACT_ATOMS: atom_id res chain seq x y z
N MET A 1 -80.20 -22.19 31.95
CA MET A 1 -80.86 -22.74 30.74
C MET A 1 -82.33 -22.36 30.80
N PRO A 2 -83.05 -22.10 29.68
CA PRO A 2 -82.60 -22.11 28.28
C PRO A 2 -83.26 -21.08 27.32
N PHE A 3 -82.86 -21.19 26.04
CA PHE A 3 -83.56 -20.91 24.76
C PHE A 3 -83.63 -19.50 24.10
N ARG A 4 -82.97 -19.49 22.93
CA ARG A 4 -83.20 -18.78 21.63
C ARG A 4 -84.64 -18.98 21.07
N PRO A 5 -85.03 -18.43 19.89
CA PRO A 5 -84.42 -17.39 19.01
C PRO A 5 -85.46 -16.38 18.46
N TRP A 6 -85.06 -15.22 17.92
CA TRP A 6 -85.87 -14.48 16.93
C TRP A 6 -85.03 -13.91 15.78
N THR A 7 -85.58 -14.13 14.58
CA THR A 7 -85.19 -13.65 13.25
C THR A 7 -85.55 -12.18 13.02
N ALA A 8 -84.80 -11.46 12.19
CA ALA A 8 -85.36 -10.40 11.35
C ALA A 8 -84.47 -10.07 10.15
N LEU A 9 -85.14 -9.76 9.03
CA LEU A 9 -84.63 -9.58 7.68
C LEU A 9 -84.56 -8.09 7.31
N ARG A 10 -83.47 -7.71 6.64
CA ARG A 10 -83.29 -6.75 5.54
C ARG A 10 -83.90 -5.33 5.60
N ARG A 11 -83.05 -4.33 5.37
CA ARG A 11 -83.22 -3.28 4.34
C ARG A 11 -81.84 -2.74 3.93
N ALA A 12 -81.71 -2.44 2.63
CA ALA A 12 -80.47 -2.07 1.96
C ALA A 12 -80.25 -0.55 1.93
N THR A 13 -78.99 -0.14 1.95
CA THR A 13 -78.52 1.20 1.56
C THR A 13 -77.25 1.04 0.72
N VAL A 14 -77.27 1.60 -0.49
CA VAL A 14 -76.14 1.66 -1.42
C VAL A 14 -75.22 2.80 -0.96
N ALA A 15 -73.96 2.50 -0.66
CA ALA A 15 -72.91 3.49 -0.42
C ALA A 15 -71.88 3.41 -1.56
N LEU A 16 -71.54 4.58 -2.12
CA LEU A 16 -70.49 4.74 -3.14
C LEU A 16 -69.16 4.16 -2.66
N ALA A 17 -68.61 3.19 -3.39
CA ALA A 17 -67.24 2.74 -3.21
C ALA A 17 -66.29 3.71 -3.93
N LEU A 18 -65.56 4.55 -3.18
CA LEU A 18 -64.34 5.15 -3.68
C LEU A 18 -63.28 4.06 -3.81
N ALA A 19 -63.03 3.59 -5.02
CA ALA A 19 -61.86 2.78 -5.34
C ALA A 19 -60.61 3.67 -5.34
N ALA A 20 -59.95 3.77 -4.19
CA ALA A 20 -58.59 4.29 -4.12
C ALA A 20 -57.65 3.23 -4.71
N THR A 21 -57.31 3.35 -5.99
CA THR A 21 -56.20 2.60 -6.59
C THR A 21 -54.90 3.13 -5.99
N ALA A 22 -54.43 2.47 -4.93
CA ALA A 22 -53.06 2.62 -4.47
C ALA A 22 -52.13 2.12 -5.58
N VAL A 23 -51.50 3.04 -6.31
CA VAL A 23 -50.42 2.73 -7.24
C VAL A 23 -49.26 2.23 -6.37
N SER A 24 -49.13 0.91 -6.26
CA SER A 24 -47.94 0.29 -5.69
C SER A 24 -46.79 0.57 -6.65
N ALA A 25 -45.96 1.56 -6.34
CA ALA A 25 -44.66 1.69 -6.98
C ALA A 25 -43.91 0.37 -6.80
N PRO A 26 -43.31 -0.21 -7.85
CA PRO A 26 -42.50 -1.40 -7.68
C PRO A 26 -41.36 -1.06 -6.73
N VAL A 27 -41.33 -1.72 -5.57
CA VAL A 27 -40.18 -1.71 -4.69
C VAL A 27 -39.07 -2.40 -5.47
N ILE A 28 -38.16 -1.62 -6.04
CA ILE A 28 -36.91 -2.14 -6.59
C ILE A 28 -36.18 -2.76 -5.38
N PRO A 29 -35.97 -4.08 -5.33
CA PRO A 29 -35.19 -4.67 -4.26
C PRO A 29 -33.81 -4.02 -4.29
N ALA A 30 -33.37 -3.46 -3.15
CA ALA A 30 -32.01 -3.01 -3.00
C ALA A 30 -31.10 -4.18 -3.38
N ALA A 31 -30.14 -3.92 -4.28
CA ALA A 31 -29.13 -4.91 -4.63
C ALA A 31 -28.50 -5.41 -3.32
N PRO A 32 -28.33 -6.73 -3.13
CA PRO A 32 -27.59 -7.23 -1.99
C PRO A 32 -26.21 -6.53 -1.97
N PRO A 33 -25.66 -6.19 -0.79
CA PRO A 33 -24.29 -5.71 -0.73
C PRO A 33 -23.42 -6.68 -1.49
N ALA A 34 -22.58 -6.13 -2.39
CA ALA A 34 -21.69 -6.93 -3.22
C ALA A 34 -20.93 -7.91 -2.33
N SER A 35 -21.25 -9.19 -2.42
CA SER A 35 -20.37 -10.24 -1.93
C SER A 35 -19.05 -10.06 -2.67
N ALA A 36 -17.94 -9.95 -1.94
CA ALA A 36 -16.62 -10.04 -2.55
C ALA A 36 -16.57 -11.30 -3.43
N ALA A 37 -16.02 -11.17 -4.63
CA ALA A 37 -15.71 -12.29 -5.51
C ALA A 37 -14.77 -13.30 -4.79
N PRO A 38 -14.55 -14.52 -5.32
CA PRO A 38 -13.49 -15.40 -4.83
C PRO A 38 -12.20 -14.58 -4.69
N GLY A 39 -11.49 -14.73 -3.57
CA GLY A 39 -10.48 -13.78 -3.09
C GLY A 39 -9.51 -13.24 -4.14
N SER A 40 -8.96 -12.05 -3.88
CA SER A 40 -8.03 -11.34 -4.79
C SER A 40 -7.01 -12.29 -5.46
N PRO A 41 -6.79 -12.19 -6.78
CA PRO A 41 -5.75 -12.96 -7.46
C PRO A 41 -4.32 -12.52 -7.12
N ALA A 42 -4.16 -11.41 -6.38
CA ALA A 42 -2.87 -10.84 -5.99
C ALA A 42 -2.56 -11.09 -4.49
N LEU A 43 -2.51 -12.35 -4.07
CA LEU A 43 -2.16 -12.72 -2.67
C LEU A 43 -0.73 -12.33 -2.27
N THR A 44 0.13 -12.09 -3.25
CA THR A 44 1.43 -11.42 -3.10
C THR A 44 1.52 -10.28 -4.13
N PRO A 45 2.42 -9.30 -3.96
CA PRO A 45 2.57 -8.22 -4.93
C PRO A 45 2.89 -8.79 -6.33
N PRO A 46 2.28 -8.28 -7.41
CA PRO A 46 2.57 -8.75 -8.77
C PRO A 46 4.06 -8.64 -9.15
N LEU A 47 4.60 -9.70 -9.76
CA LEU A 47 5.93 -9.71 -10.40
C LEU A 47 5.75 -9.84 -11.91
N GLY A 48 6.35 -8.95 -12.67
CA GLY A 48 6.18 -8.96 -14.12
C GLY A 48 6.99 -7.92 -14.85
N TRP A 49 6.58 -7.65 -16.07
CA TRP A 49 7.15 -6.65 -16.95
C TRP A 49 6.01 -5.82 -17.56
N ASN A 50 6.23 -4.52 -17.71
CA ASN A 50 5.30 -3.60 -18.34
C ASN A 50 6.02 -2.81 -19.44
N SER A 51 5.36 -2.64 -20.59
CA SER A 51 5.93 -2.02 -21.79
C SER A 51 6.18 -0.52 -21.71
N TRP A 52 5.49 0.23 -20.84
CA TRP A 52 5.43 1.69 -20.90
C TRP A 52 6.81 2.37 -20.84
N ASN A 53 7.59 2.08 -19.80
CA ASN A 53 8.87 2.76 -19.51
C ASN A 53 9.94 2.61 -20.60
N SER A 54 9.83 1.59 -21.45
CA SER A 54 10.78 1.35 -22.56
C SER A 54 10.23 1.71 -23.93
N PHE A 55 8.92 1.56 -24.14
CA PHE A 55 8.34 1.62 -25.48
C PHE A 55 7.31 2.75 -25.66
N GLY A 56 6.65 3.21 -24.60
CA GLY A 56 5.50 4.11 -24.70
C GLY A 56 4.51 3.65 -25.79
N CYS A 57 3.97 4.59 -26.58
CA CYS A 57 3.14 4.25 -27.74
C CYS A 57 3.90 3.59 -28.91
N GLY A 58 5.22 3.44 -28.86
CA GLY A 58 6.02 2.75 -29.87
C GLY A 58 5.91 1.22 -29.81
N ILE A 59 5.16 0.67 -28.85
CA ILE A 59 5.02 -0.77 -28.64
C ILE A 59 4.32 -1.50 -29.80
N THR A 60 4.77 -2.71 -30.09
CA THR A 60 4.24 -3.61 -31.12
C THR A 60 4.13 -5.04 -30.60
N GLU A 61 3.30 -5.85 -31.23
CA GLU A 61 3.13 -7.26 -30.90
C GLU A 61 4.44 -8.04 -30.95
N ALA A 62 5.30 -7.76 -31.93
CA ALA A 62 6.60 -8.41 -32.06
C ALA A 62 7.50 -8.11 -30.85
N GLN A 63 7.52 -6.86 -30.37
CA GLN A 63 8.28 -6.49 -29.17
C GLN A 63 7.72 -7.17 -27.92
N VAL A 64 6.39 -7.26 -27.76
CA VAL A 64 5.78 -7.97 -26.62
C VAL A 64 6.12 -9.46 -26.64
N ARG A 65 6.04 -10.12 -27.80
CA ARG A 65 6.44 -11.53 -27.94
C ARG A 65 7.92 -11.73 -27.58
N GLN A 66 8.80 -10.87 -28.06
CA GLN A 66 10.22 -10.91 -27.72
C GLN A 66 10.48 -10.65 -26.24
N ALA A 67 9.74 -9.74 -25.59
CA ALA A 67 9.83 -9.52 -24.15
C ALA A 67 9.38 -10.77 -23.38
N ALA A 68 8.26 -11.40 -23.77
CA ALA A 68 7.81 -12.66 -23.17
C ALA A 68 8.86 -13.78 -23.34
N ASP A 69 9.47 -13.90 -24.52
CA ASP A 69 10.57 -14.85 -24.75
C ASP A 69 11.80 -14.54 -23.89
N ALA A 70 12.15 -13.26 -23.75
CA ALA A 70 13.26 -12.80 -22.91
C ALA A 70 13.01 -13.07 -21.42
N MET A 71 11.77 -12.93 -20.93
CA MET A 71 11.43 -13.29 -19.54
C MET A 71 11.68 -14.77 -19.26
N VAL A 72 11.39 -15.64 -20.24
CA VAL A 72 11.66 -17.09 -20.13
C VAL A 72 13.16 -17.37 -20.23
N SER A 73 13.81 -16.90 -21.31
CA SER A 73 15.20 -17.27 -21.61
C SER A 73 16.21 -16.67 -20.63
N SER A 74 15.91 -15.53 -20.03
CA SER A 74 16.72 -14.94 -18.96
C SER A 74 16.49 -15.58 -17.59
N GLY A 75 15.51 -16.48 -17.44
CA GLY A 75 15.13 -17.07 -16.15
C GLY A 75 14.38 -16.12 -15.21
N MET A 76 13.91 -14.96 -15.68
CA MET A 76 13.02 -14.09 -14.88
C MET A 76 11.71 -14.81 -14.54
N ARG A 77 11.15 -15.58 -15.50
CA ARG A 77 9.97 -16.42 -15.22
C ARG A 77 10.20 -17.35 -14.04
N ASP A 78 11.33 -18.06 -14.06
CA ASP A 78 11.67 -19.04 -13.03
C ASP A 78 12.00 -18.37 -11.69
N ALA A 79 12.39 -17.09 -11.70
CA ALA A 79 12.52 -16.26 -10.51
C ALA A 79 11.17 -15.74 -9.97
N GLY A 80 10.05 -15.97 -10.66
CA GLY A 80 8.69 -15.62 -10.22
C GLY A 80 7.99 -14.54 -11.03
N TYR A 81 8.65 -13.95 -12.04
CA TYR A 81 8.03 -12.95 -12.90
C TYR A 81 7.02 -13.59 -13.85
N GLN A 82 5.75 -13.26 -13.68
CA GLN A 82 4.66 -13.95 -14.37
C GLN A 82 3.85 -13.04 -15.29
N TYR A 83 3.72 -11.74 -15.01
CA TYR A 83 2.86 -10.84 -15.80
C TYR A 83 3.62 -10.17 -16.96
N VAL A 84 3.06 -10.21 -18.17
CA VAL A 84 3.48 -9.43 -19.35
C VAL A 84 2.37 -8.42 -19.64
N VAL A 85 2.55 -7.17 -19.22
CA VAL A 85 1.54 -6.11 -19.34
C VAL A 85 1.81 -5.25 -20.56
N VAL A 86 0.86 -5.24 -21.49
CA VAL A 86 0.83 -4.29 -22.61
C VAL A 86 0.12 -3.03 -22.14
N ASP A 87 0.89 -1.94 -22.03
CA ASP A 87 0.40 -0.64 -21.58
C ASP A 87 -0.38 0.10 -22.68
N ASP A 88 -0.58 1.41 -22.54
CA ASP A 88 -1.38 2.24 -23.47
C ASP A 88 -0.98 2.09 -24.96
N CYS A 89 -1.88 2.53 -25.85
CA CYS A 89 -1.68 2.57 -27.31
C CYS A 89 -1.68 1.21 -28.04
N TRP A 90 -2.23 0.15 -27.42
CA TRP A 90 -2.39 -1.18 -28.04
C TRP A 90 -3.60 -1.30 -28.98
N PHE A 91 -4.59 -0.42 -28.82
CA PHE A 91 -5.91 -0.49 -29.43
C PHE A 91 -5.98 0.27 -30.78
N ASP A 92 -6.95 -0.11 -31.60
CA ASP A 92 -7.40 0.69 -32.73
C ASP A 92 -7.93 2.05 -32.21
N PRO A 93 -7.62 3.18 -32.86
CA PRO A 93 -8.15 4.49 -32.46
C PRO A 93 -9.68 4.58 -32.35
N ASN A 94 -10.41 3.66 -32.97
CA ASN A 94 -11.87 3.62 -32.89
C ASN A 94 -12.37 2.22 -32.52
N ARG A 95 -13.38 2.21 -31.65
CA ARG A 95 -14.25 1.04 -31.42
C ARG A 95 -14.94 0.63 -32.73
N ASP A 96 -15.35 -0.63 -32.81
CA ASP A 96 -16.20 -1.07 -33.92
C ASP A 96 -17.63 -0.51 -33.83
N SER A 97 -18.46 -0.80 -34.83
CA SER A 97 -19.85 -0.33 -34.88
C SER A 97 -20.75 -0.86 -33.76
N SER A 98 -20.32 -1.92 -33.06
CA SER A 98 -21.01 -2.48 -31.89
C SER A 98 -20.42 -1.98 -30.56
N GLY A 99 -19.46 -1.04 -30.61
CA GLY A 99 -18.80 -0.48 -29.44
C GLY A 99 -17.67 -1.36 -28.87
N ASN A 100 -17.26 -2.43 -29.55
CA ASN A 100 -16.18 -3.29 -29.04
C ASN A 100 -14.80 -2.64 -29.27
N LEU A 101 -13.90 -2.86 -28.31
CA LEU A 101 -12.48 -2.58 -28.48
C LEU A 101 -11.87 -3.49 -29.57
N ARG A 102 -10.93 -2.93 -30.33
CA ARG A 102 -10.15 -3.65 -31.34
C ARG A 102 -8.67 -3.44 -31.09
N ALA A 103 -7.85 -4.43 -31.40
CA ALA A 103 -6.41 -4.27 -31.40
C ALA A 103 -5.97 -3.36 -32.56
N HIS A 104 -4.88 -2.61 -32.40
CA HIS A 104 -4.37 -1.76 -33.46
C HIS A 104 -3.98 -2.61 -34.69
N PRO A 105 -4.56 -2.35 -35.88
CA PRO A 105 -4.50 -3.30 -37.00
C PRO A 105 -3.09 -3.56 -37.54
N THR A 106 -2.17 -2.61 -37.38
CA THR A 106 -0.77 -2.76 -37.84
C THR A 106 0.22 -3.08 -36.72
N LYS A 107 -0.06 -2.70 -35.46
CA LYS A 107 0.86 -2.92 -34.34
C LYS A 107 0.59 -4.25 -33.66
N PHE A 108 -0.67 -4.66 -33.65
CA PHE A 108 -1.18 -5.90 -33.07
C PHE A 108 -2.05 -6.67 -34.08
N PRO A 109 -1.50 -7.02 -35.25
CA PRO A 109 -2.27 -7.57 -36.37
C PRO A 109 -2.92 -8.92 -36.07
N SER A 110 -2.44 -9.69 -35.10
CA SER A 110 -3.08 -10.96 -34.72
C SER A 110 -4.24 -10.79 -33.72
N GLY A 111 -4.39 -9.60 -33.13
CA GLY A 111 -5.36 -9.33 -32.08
C GLY A 111 -4.89 -9.75 -30.68
N MET A 112 -5.52 -9.17 -29.65
CA MET A 112 -5.07 -9.34 -28.26
C MET A 112 -5.27 -10.76 -27.74
N LYS A 113 -6.29 -11.49 -28.21
CA LYS A 113 -6.48 -12.89 -27.84
C LYS A 113 -5.30 -13.75 -28.30
N ALA A 114 -4.87 -13.62 -29.55
CA ALA A 114 -3.76 -14.42 -30.08
C ALA A 114 -2.42 -14.08 -29.40
N LEU A 115 -2.23 -12.83 -29.00
CA LEU A 115 -1.10 -12.43 -28.17
C LEU A 115 -1.18 -13.03 -26.75
N GLY A 116 -2.36 -12.97 -26.12
CA GLY A 116 -2.62 -13.60 -24.82
C GLY A 116 -2.36 -15.11 -24.84
N ASP A 117 -2.90 -15.82 -25.83
CA ASP A 117 -2.67 -17.26 -26.05
C ASP A 117 -1.16 -17.58 -26.19
N TYR A 118 -0.39 -16.71 -26.86
CA TYR A 118 1.07 -16.87 -26.96
C TYR A 118 1.77 -16.72 -25.62
N ILE A 119 1.42 -15.67 -24.86
CA ILE A 119 2.00 -15.40 -23.53
C ILE A 119 1.69 -16.56 -22.58
N HIS A 120 0.45 -17.06 -22.58
CA HIS A 120 0.06 -18.24 -21.80
C HIS A 120 0.84 -19.49 -22.22
N GLY A 121 1.09 -19.68 -23.52
CA GLY A 121 1.92 -20.77 -24.04
C GLY A 121 3.37 -20.76 -23.53
N LYS A 122 3.85 -19.64 -22.97
CA LYS A 122 5.17 -19.51 -22.33
C LYS A 122 5.14 -19.79 -20.81
N GLY A 123 3.96 -20.05 -20.26
CA GLY A 123 3.72 -20.15 -18.82
C GLY A 123 3.68 -18.79 -18.12
N LEU A 124 3.42 -17.72 -18.87
CA LEU A 124 3.27 -16.35 -18.36
C LEU A 124 1.78 -15.97 -18.34
N LYS A 125 1.46 -14.84 -17.72
CA LYS A 125 0.14 -14.22 -17.60
C LYS A 125 0.06 -12.95 -18.42
N PHE A 126 -1.07 -12.72 -19.07
CA PHE A 126 -1.26 -11.61 -19.99
C PHE A 126 -1.92 -10.42 -19.29
N GLY A 127 -1.29 -9.25 -19.35
CA GLY A 127 -1.85 -8.00 -18.85
C GLY A 127 -2.16 -6.99 -19.95
N ILE A 128 -3.16 -6.16 -19.72
CA ILE A 128 -3.60 -5.10 -20.63
C ILE A 128 -3.85 -3.79 -19.88
N TYR A 129 -3.99 -2.70 -20.62
CA TYR A 129 -4.24 -1.35 -20.12
C TYR A 129 -5.57 -0.79 -20.61
N GLN A 130 -6.25 0.00 -19.76
CA GLN A 130 -7.38 0.84 -20.15
C GLN A 130 -7.60 2.04 -19.19
N ALA A 131 -8.59 2.89 -19.42
CA ALA A 131 -8.99 4.02 -18.56
C ALA A 131 -10.52 4.10 -18.33
N PRO A 132 -11.03 4.68 -17.23
CA PRO A 132 -12.46 4.88 -16.97
C PRO A 132 -13.07 6.09 -17.69
N ASN A 133 -12.27 6.87 -18.41
CA ASN A 133 -12.72 8.05 -19.14
C ASN A 133 -13.09 7.70 -20.60
N GLU A 134 -13.53 8.68 -21.39
CA GLU A 134 -13.78 8.49 -22.84
C GLU A 134 -12.49 8.23 -23.62
N LYS A 135 -11.37 8.76 -23.13
CA LYS A 135 -10.04 8.68 -23.71
C LYS A 135 -9.08 8.01 -22.74
N THR A 136 -8.11 7.28 -23.29
CA THR A 136 -6.93 6.88 -22.51
C THR A 136 -5.98 8.07 -22.31
N CYS A 137 -4.89 7.86 -21.58
CA CYS A 137 -3.91 8.90 -21.28
C CYS A 137 -3.27 9.42 -22.57
N ALA A 138 -2.78 8.53 -23.43
CA ALA A 138 -2.19 8.89 -24.72
C ALA A 138 -3.20 9.60 -25.66
N GLN A 139 -4.47 9.24 -25.60
CA GLN A 139 -5.53 9.91 -26.35
C GLN A 139 -5.90 11.29 -25.78
N GLY A 140 -5.85 11.44 -24.46
CA GLY A 140 -6.13 12.69 -23.76
C GLY A 140 -5.08 13.77 -24.03
N VAL A 141 -3.80 13.39 -24.08
CA VAL A 141 -2.68 14.32 -24.35
C VAL A 141 -2.36 14.50 -25.84
N GLY A 142 -3.10 13.84 -26.73
CA GLY A 142 -2.97 13.99 -28.18
C GLY A 142 -1.78 13.26 -28.82
N THR A 143 -1.12 12.34 -28.11
CA THR A 143 -0.03 11.51 -28.65
C THR A 143 -0.53 10.25 -29.35
N PHE A 144 -1.79 9.88 -29.17
CA PHE A 144 -2.47 8.80 -29.88
C PHE A 144 -3.88 9.23 -30.31
N PRO A 145 -4.36 8.90 -31.52
CA PRO A 145 -5.66 9.36 -31.98
C PRO A 145 -6.83 8.57 -31.34
N GLY A 146 -8.02 9.17 -31.42
CA GLY A 146 -9.28 8.50 -31.07
C GLY A 146 -9.79 8.74 -29.65
N ALA A 147 -10.81 7.99 -29.28
CA ALA A 147 -11.43 7.97 -27.96
C ALA A 147 -11.97 6.56 -27.68
N THR A 148 -11.18 5.76 -26.98
CA THR A 148 -11.46 4.33 -26.74
C THR A 148 -11.28 3.96 -25.29
N GLY A 149 -11.36 4.92 -24.37
CA GLY A 149 -11.48 4.62 -22.94
C GLY A 149 -12.81 3.89 -22.65
N SER A 150 -12.94 3.33 -21.45
CA SER A 150 -14.05 2.43 -21.08
C SER A 150 -15.31 3.13 -20.59
N LEU A 151 -15.38 4.47 -20.56
CA LEU A 151 -16.57 5.15 -20.05
C LEU A 151 -17.85 4.67 -20.75
N GLY A 152 -18.78 4.07 -20.00
CA GLY A 152 -20.04 3.54 -20.53
C GLY A 152 -19.94 2.17 -21.23
N HIS A 153 -18.73 1.61 -21.32
CA HIS A 153 -18.44 0.31 -21.94
C HIS A 153 -17.79 -0.66 -20.94
N GLU A 154 -17.77 -0.37 -19.64
CA GLU A 154 -16.99 -1.11 -18.64
C GLU A 154 -17.34 -2.61 -18.61
N VAL A 155 -18.63 -2.95 -18.65
CA VAL A 155 -19.09 -4.36 -18.69
C VAL A 155 -18.74 -5.05 -20.01
N GLN A 156 -18.81 -4.34 -21.13
CA GLN A 156 -18.47 -4.86 -22.46
C GLN A 156 -16.96 -5.11 -22.58
N ASP A 157 -16.16 -4.16 -22.12
CA ASP A 157 -14.70 -4.23 -22.12
C ASP A 157 -14.20 -5.33 -21.19
N ALA A 158 -14.74 -5.44 -19.96
CA ALA A 158 -14.40 -6.51 -19.03
C ALA A 158 -14.65 -7.90 -19.62
N ARG A 159 -15.79 -8.11 -20.29
CA ARG A 159 -16.08 -9.37 -21.00
C ARG A 159 -15.10 -9.63 -22.12
N SER A 160 -14.69 -8.59 -22.85
CA SER A 160 -13.70 -8.71 -23.92
C SER A 160 -12.35 -9.13 -23.35
N PHE A 161 -11.88 -8.49 -22.28
CA PHE A 161 -10.65 -8.84 -21.57
C PHE A 161 -10.67 -10.30 -21.09
N ALA A 162 -11.75 -10.74 -20.45
CA ALA A 162 -11.90 -12.12 -20.02
C ALA A 162 -11.89 -13.11 -21.21
N SER A 163 -12.55 -12.77 -22.32
CA SER A 163 -12.58 -13.60 -23.53
C SER A 163 -11.23 -13.72 -24.25
N TRP A 164 -10.37 -12.71 -24.08
CA TRP A 164 -9.01 -12.69 -24.60
C TRP A 164 -7.99 -13.35 -23.67
N GLY A 165 -8.42 -13.80 -22.49
CA GLY A 165 -7.53 -14.43 -21.51
C GLY A 165 -6.68 -13.44 -20.71
N VAL A 166 -7.09 -12.17 -20.58
CA VAL A 166 -6.39 -11.20 -19.73
C VAL A 166 -6.40 -11.68 -18.27
N ASP A 167 -5.27 -11.54 -17.58
CA ASP A 167 -5.04 -11.89 -16.17
C ASP A 167 -4.72 -10.66 -15.30
N TYR A 168 -4.46 -9.51 -15.92
CA TYR A 168 -4.10 -8.26 -15.26
C TYR A 168 -4.65 -7.07 -16.05
N LEU A 169 -5.35 -6.16 -15.40
CA LEU A 169 -5.77 -4.87 -15.96
C LEU A 169 -5.09 -3.74 -15.21
N LYS A 170 -4.27 -2.94 -15.91
CA LYS A 170 -3.89 -1.59 -15.47
C LYS A 170 -4.99 -0.62 -15.89
N TYR A 171 -5.44 0.24 -14.98
CA TYR A 171 -6.60 1.09 -15.19
C TYR A 171 -6.40 2.51 -14.66
N ASP A 172 -6.28 3.45 -15.59
CA ASP A 172 -5.57 4.71 -15.37
C ASP A 172 -6.53 5.92 -15.40
N TRP A 173 -6.43 6.85 -14.43
CA TRP A 173 -7.29 8.03 -14.36
C TRP A 173 -6.79 9.15 -15.27
N CYS A 174 -7.13 9.06 -16.54
CA CYS A 174 -6.60 9.92 -17.58
C CYS A 174 -7.42 11.21 -17.77
N SER A 175 -7.61 11.99 -16.70
CA SER A 175 -8.41 13.22 -16.73
C SER A 175 -7.82 14.30 -15.82
N GLY A 176 -7.75 15.53 -16.33
CA GLY A 176 -7.36 16.70 -15.52
C GLY A 176 -8.40 17.14 -14.48
N SER A 177 -9.55 16.49 -14.45
CA SER A 177 -10.62 16.70 -13.47
C SER A 177 -11.06 15.37 -12.83
N GLY A 178 -11.61 15.47 -11.63
CA GLY A 178 -12.12 14.33 -10.87
C GLY A 178 -11.87 14.51 -9.38
N THR A 179 -12.90 14.34 -8.58
CA THR A 179 -12.80 14.17 -7.13
C THR A 179 -12.42 12.74 -6.79
N ARG A 180 -11.83 12.52 -5.61
CA ARG A 180 -11.58 11.16 -5.09
C ARG A 180 -12.84 10.30 -5.09
N ASP A 181 -13.98 10.87 -4.71
CA ASP A 181 -15.24 10.11 -4.61
C ASP A 181 -15.75 9.68 -6.00
N GLU A 182 -15.56 10.52 -7.02
CA GLU A 182 -15.82 10.14 -8.43
C GLU A 182 -14.87 9.03 -8.90
N GLN A 183 -13.58 9.10 -8.56
CA GLN A 183 -12.61 8.04 -8.88
C GLN A 183 -13.01 6.72 -8.24
N VAL A 184 -13.36 6.72 -6.95
CA VAL A 184 -13.86 5.53 -6.24
C VAL A 184 -15.08 4.95 -6.96
N ALA A 185 -16.05 5.78 -7.33
CA ALA A 185 -17.25 5.32 -8.05
C ALA A 185 -16.89 4.70 -9.41
N ARG A 186 -16.03 5.33 -10.21
CA ARG A 186 -15.66 4.86 -11.55
C ARG A 186 -14.81 3.59 -11.53
N PHE A 187 -13.81 3.52 -10.67
CA PHE A 187 -13.01 2.31 -10.50
C PHE A 187 -13.84 1.14 -9.97
N THR A 188 -14.81 1.42 -9.09
CA THR A 188 -15.74 0.40 -8.58
C THR A 188 -16.57 -0.23 -9.70
N ILE A 189 -17.02 0.54 -10.69
CA ILE A 189 -17.79 -0.01 -11.83
C ILE A 189 -16.95 -1.05 -12.59
N MET A 190 -15.68 -0.73 -12.92
CA MET A 190 -14.80 -1.67 -13.61
C MET A 190 -14.43 -2.86 -12.73
N ARG A 191 -14.16 -2.66 -11.42
CA ARG A 191 -13.94 -3.75 -10.46
C ARG A 191 -15.08 -4.77 -10.50
N ASP A 192 -16.32 -4.29 -10.42
CA ASP A 192 -17.50 -5.17 -10.38
C ASP A 192 -17.74 -5.84 -11.74
N ALA A 193 -17.48 -5.12 -12.84
CA ALA A 193 -17.52 -5.68 -14.19
C ALA A 193 -16.51 -6.81 -14.39
N LEU A 194 -15.26 -6.63 -13.94
CA LEU A 194 -14.21 -7.67 -13.99
C LEU A 194 -14.61 -8.90 -13.17
N ARG A 195 -15.06 -8.70 -11.93
CA ARG A 195 -15.52 -9.78 -11.04
C ARG A 195 -16.69 -10.57 -11.65
N ALA A 196 -17.63 -9.88 -12.30
CA ALA A 196 -18.77 -10.51 -12.97
C ALA A 196 -18.38 -11.40 -14.16
N THR A 197 -17.16 -11.28 -14.70
CA THR A 197 -16.68 -12.20 -15.76
C THR A 197 -16.36 -13.60 -15.24
N GLY A 198 -16.13 -13.76 -13.93
CA GLY A 198 -15.69 -15.01 -13.31
C GLY A 198 -14.22 -15.39 -13.56
N ARG A 199 -13.48 -14.62 -14.37
CA ARG A 199 -12.03 -14.81 -14.55
C ARG A 199 -11.27 -14.03 -13.48
N PRO A 200 -10.29 -14.63 -12.78
CA PRO A 200 -9.42 -13.89 -11.88
C PRO A 200 -8.52 -12.93 -12.67
N ILE A 201 -8.79 -11.63 -12.60
CA ILE A 201 -8.02 -10.57 -13.23
C ILE A 201 -7.51 -9.65 -12.14
N VAL A 202 -6.19 -9.51 -12.02
CA VAL A 202 -5.57 -8.53 -11.11
C VAL A 202 -5.98 -7.14 -11.54
N TYR A 203 -6.55 -6.35 -10.62
CA TYR A 203 -6.99 -5.00 -10.90
C TYR A 203 -6.03 -3.97 -10.29
N SER A 204 -5.23 -3.35 -11.16
CA SER A 204 -4.24 -2.32 -10.83
C SER A 204 -4.76 -0.96 -11.26
N ILE A 205 -4.94 -0.04 -10.31
CA ILE A 205 -5.46 1.30 -10.61
C ILE A 205 -4.37 2.35 -10.48
N ASN A 206 -4.49 3.42 -11.27
CA ASN A 206 -3.73 4.64 -11.07
C ASN A 206 -4.67 5.84 -11.01
N SER A 207 -4.68 6.52 -9.87
CA SER A 207 -5.59 7.63 -9.60
C SER A 207 -4.90 9.00 -9.69
N ASN A 208 -3.67 9.07 -10.17
CA ASN A 208 -2.81 10.25 -9.99
C ASN A 208 -2.55 11.07 -11.26
N SER A 209 -2.99 10.63 -12.44
CA SER A 209 -2.60 11.29 -13.69
C SER A 209 -3.37 12.60 -13.93
N PHE A 210 -2.64 13.65 -14.33
CA PHE A 210 -3.16 14.95 -14.81
C PHE A 210 -3.88 15.85 -13.79
N HIS A 211 -3.99 15.45 -12.52
CA HIS A 211 -4.62 16.26 -11.47
C HIS A 211 -3.91 16.09 -10.12
N SER A 212 -4.40 16.77 -9.08
CA SER A 212 -3.85 16.62 -7.73
C SER A 212 -3.94 15.15 -7.26
N PRO A 213 -2.82 14.49 -6.93
CA PRO A 213 -2.81 13.06 -6.60
C PRO A 213 -3.75 12.69 -5.45
N THR A 214 -4.33 11.49 -5.54
CA THR A 214 -5.26 10.93 -4.55
C THR A 214 -4.81 9.56 -4.04
N GLY A 215 -3.83 8.94 -4.70
CA GLY A 215 -3.35 7.59 -4.43
C GLY A 215 -2.85 7.40 -3.00
N ASP A 216 -2.11 8.37 -2.46
CA ASP A 216 -1.57 8.38 -1.10
C ASP A 216 -2.59 8.83 -0.04
N LYS A 217 -3.76 9.34 -0.45
CA LYS A 217 -4.75 9.99 0.42
C LYS A 217 -5.95 9.11 0.74
N TYR A 218 -5.99 7.89 0.22
CA TYR A 218 -7.09 6.96 0.38
C TYR A 218 -6.58 5.52 0.38
N ASN A 219 -7.22 4.66 1.18
CA ASN A 219 -6.94 3.23 1.14
C ASN A 219 -7.82 2.58 0.07
N TRP A 220 -7.23 2.25 -1.07
CA TRP A 220 -7.95 1.70 -2.23
C TRP A 220 -8.16 0.18 -2.16
N GLY A 221 -7.79 -0.51 -1.08
CA GLY A 221 -7.88 -1.97 -0.97
C GLY A 221 -9.30 -2.55 -1.09
N GLU A 222 -10.35 -1.73 -0.92
CA GLU A 222 -11.73 -2.15 -1.21
C GLU A 222 -12.11 -2.03 -2.69
N VAL A 223 -11.34 -1.26 -3.47
CA VAL A 223 -11.59 -0.94 -4.88
C VAL A 223 -10.72 -1.79 -5.80
N ALA A 224 -9.45 -1.98 -5.47
CA ALA A 224 -8.46 -2.60 -6.34
C ALA A 224 -7.48 -3.51 -5.59
N ASP A 225 -6.82 -4.41 -6.33
CA ASP A 225 -5.81 -5.30 -5.76
C ASP A 225 -4.49 -4.57 -5.51
N LEU A 226 -4.23 -3.51 -6.26
CA LEU A 226 -3.11 -2.60 -6.08
C LEU A 226 -3.44 -1.21 -6.64
N TRP A 227 -2.84 -0.16 -6.07
CA TRP A 227 -3.10 1.23 -6.45
C TRP A 227 -1.82 2.06 -6.44
N ARG A 228 -1.64 2.87 -7.49
CA ARG A 228 -0.54 3.82 -7.57
C ARG A 228 -0.63 4.85 -6.45
N THR A 229 0.45 5.02 -5.70
CA THR A 229 0.54 6.00 -4.60
C THR A 229 1.08 7.35 -5.07
N THR A 230 1.77 7.39 -6.21
CA THR A 230 2.42 8.60 -6.73
C THR A 230 2.11 8.88 -8.19
N GLU A 231 2.47 10.09 -8.64
CA GLU A 231 2.77 10.40 -10.04
C GLU A 231 3.89 9.52 -10.62
N ASP A 232 4.03 9.52 -11.95
CA ASP A 232 4.89 8.57 -12.68
C ASP A 232 6.37 8.67 -12.30
N LEU A 233 6.98 7.50 -12.04
CA LEU A 233 8.38 7.31 -11.74
C LEU A 233 9.22 7.26 -13.02
N LEU A 234 10.27 8.08 -13.06
CA LEU A 234 11.31 8.04 -14.08
C LEU A 234 12.63 7.54 -13.50
N ASP A 235 13.61 7.28 -14.38
CA ASP A 235 14.98 6.91 -14.03
C ASP A 235 15.78 8.09 -13.48
N ILE A 236 15.23 8.71 -12.44
CA ILE A 236 15.78 9.83 -11.69
C ILE A 236 15.98 9.33 -10.26
N TRP A 237 17.15 9.55 -9.67
CA TRP A 237 17.34 9.17 -8.27
C TRP A 237 16.51 10.05 -7.32
N GLN A 238 16.67 11.37 -7.40
CA GLN A 238 15.95 12.35 -6.59
C GLN A 238 15.94 13.72 -7.29
N ASN A 239 14.81 14.43 -7.26
CA ASN A 239 14.70 15.78 -7.83
C ASN A 239 13.94 16.80 -6.95
N GLY A 240 13.55 16.42 -5.73
CA GLY A 240 12.84 17.31 -4.80
C GLY A 240 11.33 17.48 -5.04
N ASN A 241 10.75 16.84 -6.06
CA ASN A 241 9.30 16.81 -6.25
C ASN A 241 8.55 16.13 -5.08
N THR A 242 7.38 16.67 -4.76
CA THR A 242 6.53 16.25 -3.64
C THR A 242 5.20 15.70 -4.18
N ASN A 243 5.29 14.59 -4.89
CA ASN A 243 4.20 13.94 -5.63
C ASN A 243 3.66 14.78 -6.81
N SER A 244 4.57 15.17 -7.71
CA SER A 244 4.27 15.84 -8.97
C SER A 244 5.19 15.30 -10.06
N TYR A 245 4.67 15.15 -11.29
CA TYR A 245 5.47 14.67 -12.40
C TYR A 245 6.65 15.63 -12.73
N PRO A 246 7.87 15.12 -12.99
CA PRO A 246 8.31 13.72 -12.91
C PRO A 246 8.77 13.31 -11.51
N MET A 247 8.55 12.05 -11.12
CA MET A 247 9.03 11.52 -9.83
C MET A 247 10.33 10.72 -10.00
N GLY A 248 11.24 10.83 -9.04
CA GLY A 248 12.40 9.96 -8.89
C GLY A 248 12.22 8.90 -7.79
N VAL A 249 13.15 7.96 -7.71
CA VAL A 249 13.12 6.83 -6.76
C VAL A 249 12.97 7.30 -5.31
N GLY A 250 13.77 8.30 -4.90
CA GLY A 250 13.72 8.89 -3.57
C GLY A 250 12.41 9.62 -3.29
N ASN A 251 11.88 10.35 -4.28
CA ASN A 251 10.60 11.06 -4.16
C ASN A 251 9.45 10.07 -3.89
N VAL A 252 9.41 8.98 -4.66
CA VAL A 252 8.36 7.96 -4.55
C VAL A 252 8.43 7.23 -3.22
N LEU A 253 9.65 6.94 -2.75
CA LEU A 253 9.89 6.31 -1.46
C LEU A 253 9.28 7.14 -0.32
N ASP A 254 9.46 8.47 -0.36
CA ASP A 254 8.97 9.38 0.68
C ASP A 254 7.45 9.44 0.78
N ILE A 255 6.74 9.22 -0.34
CA ILE A 255 5.28 9.17 -0.36
C ILE A 255 4.75 7.79 0.05
N THR A 256 5.42 6.72 -0.39
CA THR A 256 4.89 5.35 -0.24
C THR A 256 5.25 4.70 1.08
N ALA A 257 6.46 4.93 1.60
CA ALA A 257 6.92 4.31 2.85
C ALA A 257 6.00 4.55 4.06
N PRO A 258 5.39 5.74 4.25
CA PRO A 258 4.41 5.97 5.31
C PRO A 258 3.16 5.08 5.23
N LEU A 259 2.81 4.56 4.05
CA LEU A 259 1.58 3.80 3.77
C LEU A 259 1.70 2.29 4.06
N ALA A 260 2.83 1.85 4.61
CA ALA A 260 3.19 0.44 4.77
C ALA A 260 2.11 -0.48 5.35
N ALA A 261 1.27 -0.02 6.30
CA ALA A 261 0.23 -0.89 6.86
C ALA A 261 -1.07 -0.97 6.02
N GLN A 262 -1.12 -0.31 4.87
CA GLN A 262 -2.16 -0.53 3.86
C GLN A 262 -1.82 -1.72 2.95
N SER A 263 -0.57 -2.21 2.96
CA SER A 263 -0.16 -3.39 2.19
C SER A 263 -0.50 -4.70 2.93
N GLY A 264 -0.94 -5.71 2.18
CA GLY A 264 -1.22 -7.05 2.65
C GLY A 264 -1.85 -7.92 1.55
N PRO A 265 -2.12 -9.21 1.82
CA PRO A 265 -2.63 -10.14 0.80
C PRO A 265 -3.88 -9.60 0.09
N GLY A 266 -3.75 -9.33 -1.21
CA GLY A 266 -4.81 -8.80 -2.06
C GLY A 266 -4.97 -7.28 -2.08
N HIS A 267 -4.07 -6.53 -1.45
CA HIS A 267 -4.12 -5.07 -1.41
C HIS A 267 -2.70 -4.47 -1.29
N TRP A 268 -2.18 -3.87 -2.36
CA TRP A 268 -0.79 -3.40 -2.42
C TRP A 268 -0.66 -1.93 -2.78
N ASN A 269 0.11 -1.19 -1.97
CA ASN A 269 0.63 0.10 -2.39
C ASN A 269 1.56 -0.09 -3.60
N ASP A 270 1.31 0.64 -4.68
CA ASP A 270 2.10 0.59 -5.91
C ASP A 270 2.92 1.90 -6.07
N PRO A 271 4.21 1.90 -5.71
CA PRO A 271 5.15 2.99 -5.99
C PRO A 271 5.58 3.08 -7.47
N ASP A 272 4.81 2.52 -8.39
CA ASP A 272 5.07 2.50 -9.83
C ASP A 272 6.15 1.50 -10.28
N MET A 273 6.20 1.30 -11.59
CA MET A 273 7.06 0.34 -12.28
C MET A 273 8.54 0.59 -12.02
N LEU A 274 9.30 -0.50 -11.96
CA LEU A 274 10.74 -0.46 -11.78
C LEU A 274 11.44 0.23 -12.96
N VAL A 275 12.34 1.15 -12.63
CA VAL A 275 13.29 1.78 -13.55
C VAL A 275 14.71 1.18 -13.41
N VAL A 276 14.82 0.02 -12.76
CA VAL A 276 16.06 -0.77 -12.61
C VAL A 276 16.71 -1.00 -13.98
N GLY A 277 17.99 -0.62 -14.12
CA GLY A 277 18.75 -0.81 -15.35
C GLY A 277 18.42 0.15 -16.50
N ARG A 278 17.56 1.16 -16.27
CA ARG A 278 17.42 2.31 -17.18
C ARG A 278 18.63 3.25 -17.01
N PRO A 279 19.01 4.00 -18.07
CA PRO A 279 20.29 4.70 -18.13
C PRO A 279 20.46 5.84 -17.11
N GLY A 280 19.38 6.39 -16.58
CA GLY A 280 19.44 7.46 -15.58
C GLY A 280 19.81 7.00 -14.16
N LEU A 281 19.89 5.69 -13.89
CA LEU A 281 20.34 5.14 -12.61
C LEU A 281 21.67 4.40 -12.74
N THR A 282 22.56 4.59 -11.77
CA THR A 282 23.73 3.74 -11.56
C THR A 282 23.33 2.33 -11.13
N LEU A 283 24.28 1.39 -11.17
CA LEU A 283 24.04 0.03 -10.68
C LEU A 283 23.77 0.00 -9.16
N THR A 284 24.41 0.89 -8.39
CA THR A 284 24.18 1.04 -6.95
C THR A 284 22.76 1.51 -6.66
N GLU A 285 22.29 2.53 -7.38
CA GLU A 285 20.92 3.03 -7.25
C GLU A 285 19.90 2.00 -7.73
N SER A 286 20.20 1.25 -8.80
CA SER A 286 19.36 0.13 -9.26
C SER A 286 19.22 -0.96 -8.20
N ARG A 287 20.30 -1.30 -7.47
CA ARG A 287 20.25 -2.21 -6.32
C ARG A 287 19.40 -1.66 -5.19
N ALA A 288 19.58 -0.38 -4.85
CA ALA A 288 18.81 0.28 -3.80
C ALA A 288 17.32 0.32 -4.12
N HIS A 289 16.96 0.76 -5.33
CA HIS A 289 15.60 0.79 -5.83
C HIS A 289 14.92 -0.59 -5.75
N PHE A 290 15.57 -1.65 -6.24
CA PHE A 290 15.00 -3.00 -6.20
C PHE A 290 14.78 -3.50 -4.76
N ALA A 291 15.76 -3.33 -3.87
CA ALA A 291 15.64 -3.80 -2.50
C ALA A 291 14.61 -3.01 -1.69
N LEU A 292 14.48 -1.70 -1.92
CA LEU A 292 13.46 -0.87 -1.27
C LEU A 292 12.05 -1.26 -1.71
N TRP A 293 11.82 -1.54 -2.99
CA TRP A 293 10.53 -2.07 -3.49
C TRP A 293 10.24 -3.45 -2.88
N ALA A 294 11.26 -4.31 -2.78
CA ALA A 294 11.12 -5.61 -2.13
C ALA A 294 10.70 -5.49 -0.66
N LEU A 295 11.37 -4.60 0.09
CA LEU A 295 11.08 -4.32 1.50
C LEU A 295 9.70 -3.70 1.69
N MET A 296 9.22 -2.83 0.80
CA MET A 296 7.87 -2.23 0.90
C MET A 296 6.73 -3.19 0.52
N ALA A 297 7.04 -4.40 0.05
CA ALA A 297 6.06 -5.29 -0.58
C ALA A 297 5.37 -4.62 -1.79
N ALA A 298 6.13 -3.85 -2.57
CA ALA A 298 5.65 -3.24 -3.79
C ALA A 298 5.58 -4.26 -4.94
N PRO A 299 4.74 -4.05 -5.97
CA PRO A 299 4.84 -4.79 -7.22
C PRO A 299 6.25 -4.66 -7.81
N LEU A 300 6.81 -5.77 -8.31
CA LEU A 300 8.10 -5.77 -9.00
C LEU A 300 7.86 -5.87 -10.51
N MET A 301 7.35 -4.78 -11.08
CA MET A 301 7.04 -4.67 -12.50
C MET A 301 8.24 -4.04 -13.24
N ALA A 302 9.05 -4.85 -13.91
CA ALA A 302 10.19 -4.38 -14.69
C ALA A 302 9.75 -3.45 -15.83
N GLY A 303 10.32 -2.26 -15.92
CA GLY A 303 10.05 -1.29 -16.98
C GLY A 303 11.19 -1.08 -17.99
N ASN A 304 12.34 -1.73 -17.80
CA ASN A 304 13.46 -1.68 -18.74
C ASN A 304 13.25 -2.60 -19.95
N ASP A 305 14.09 -2.45 -20.98
CA ASP A 305 14.11 -3.36 -22.12
C ASP A 305 14.87 -4.63 -21.72
N ILE A 306 14.13 -5.61 -21.21
CA ILE A 306 14.65 -6.89 -20.72
C ILE A 306 15.28 -7.75 -21.81
N ARG A 307 15.08 -7.42 -23.10
CA ARG A 307 15.70 -8.12 -24.23
C ARG A 307 17.19 -7.83 -24.35
N THR A 308 17.63 -6.68 -23.85
CA THR A 308 19.00 -6.16 -23.99
C THR A 308 19.63 -5.76 -22.65
N MET A 309 19.05 -6.16 -21.52
CA MET A 309 19.60 -5.84 -20.20
C MET A 309 20.94 -6.53 -19.94
N SER A 310 21.82 -5.87 -19.18
CA SER A 310 23.11 -6.46 -18.79
C SER A 310 22.94 -7.62 -17.80
N ALA A 311 23.98 -8.44 -17.65
CA ALA A 311 24.01 -9.51 -16.66
C ALA A 311 23.85 -8.98 -15.23
N ASP A 312 24.43 -7.82 -14.91
CA ASP A 312 24.32 -7.18 -13.60
C ASP A 312 22.87 -6.75 -13.29
N VAL A 313 22.19 -6.13 -14.27
CA VAL A 313 20.77 -5.75 -14.13
C VAL A 313 19.90 -6.99 -13.98
N SER A 314 20.16 -8.02 -14.79
CA SER A 314 19.47 -9.30 -14.70
C SER A 314 19.66 -9.99 -13.34
N ALA A 315 20.85 -9.88 -12.74
CA ALA A 315 21.14 -10.43 -11.41
C ALA A 315 20.40 -9.68 -10.30
N ILE A 316 20.22 -8.36 -10.43
CA ILE A 316 19.39 -7.56 -9.50
C ILE A 316 17.95 -8.03 -9.57
N LEU A 317 17.35 -8.00 -10.76
CA LEU A 317 15.94 -8.36 -10.95
C LEU A 317 15.65 -9.80 -10.52
N ARG A 318 16.61 -10.73 -10.67
CA ARG A 318 16.43 -12.14 -10.29
C ARG A 318 16.99 -12.49 -8.91
N ASN A 319 17.30 -11.54 -8.04
CA ASN A 319 17.83 -11.86 -6.72
C ASN A 319 16.80 -12.67 -5.90
N PRO A 320 17.03 -13.98 -5.64
CA PRO A 320 16.00 -14.85 -5.07
C PRO A 320 15.68 -14.50 -3.61
N ARG A 321 16.64 -13.92 -2.87
CA ARG A 321 16.46 -13.57 -1.46
C ARG A 321 15.61 -12.32 -1.29
N LEU A 322 15.83 -11.30 -2.13
CA LEU A 322 14.99 -10.10 -2.12
C LEU A 322 13.59 -10.38 -2.68
N ILE A 323 13.48 -11.23 -3.71
CA ILE A 323 12.18 -11.71 -4.20
C ILE A 323 11.43 -12.45 -3.10
N ALA A 324 12.09 -13.35 -2.35
CA ALA A 324 11.45 -14.05 -1.23
C ALA A 324 10.98 -13.08 -0.13
N VAL A 325 11.74 -12.01 0.14
CA VAL A 325 11.29 -10.93 1.04
C VAL A 325 10.06 -10.23 0.48
N ASN A 326 10.06 -9.87 -0.81
CA ASN A 326 8.91 -9.22 -1.45
C ASN A 326 7.65 -10.10 -1.41
N GLN A 327 7.80 -11.38 -1.74
CA GLN A 327 6.75 -12.39 -1.88
C GLN A 327 6.41 -13.14 -0.58
N ASP A 328 6.87 -12.65 0.58
CA ASP A 328 6.56 -13.27 1.86
C ASP A 328 5.04 -13.28 2.14
N ALA A 329 4.54 -14.42 2.61
CA ALA A 329 3.11 -14.70 2.75
C ALA A 329 2.40 -13.86 3.82
N LEU A 330 3.13 -13.21 4.74
CA LEU A 330 2.54 -12.26 5.67
C LEU A 330 2.02 -11.02 4.92
N GLY A 331 2.62 -10.69 3.78
CA GLY A 331 2.27 -9.54 2.97
C GLY A 331 2.52 -8.18 3.64
N ALA A 332 3.24 -8.15 4.77
CA ALA A 332 3.49 -6.91 5.48
C ALA A 332 4.29 -5.92 4.61
N GLY A 333 3.83 -4.66 4.52
CA GLY A 333 4.65 -3.57 4.01
C GLY A 333 5.78 -3.26 4.97
N GLY A 334 7.01 -3.17 4.47
CA GLY A 334 8.17 -2.74 5.26
C GLY A 334 8.01 -1.30 5.73
N ARG A 335 8.26 -1.07 7.02
CA ARG A 335 8.14 0.23 7.66
C ARG A 335 9.50 0.93 7.69
N ARG A 336 9.53 2.23 7.42
CA ARG A 336 10.65 3.08 7.79
C ARG A 336 10.64 3.28 9.30
N VAL A 337 11.52 2.56 9.99
CA VAL A 337 11.62 2.58 11.47
C VAL A 337 12.59 3.65 11.98
N ARG A 338 13.46 4.17 11.10
CA ARG A 338 14.34 5.29 11.39
C ARG A 338 14.59 6.15 10.15
N ASP A 339 14.65 7.45 10.35
CA ASP A 339 14.96 8.46 9.35
C ASP A 339 15.83 9.54 10.01
N ASP A 340 17.13 9.55 9.69
CA ASP A 340 18.08 10.57 10.16
C ASP A 340 18.44 11.55 9.02
N GLY A 341 17.55 11.70 8.03
CA GLY A 341 17.73 12.55 6.85
C GLY A 341 18.56 11.87 5.75
N ASN A 342 19.86 11.70 5.96
CA ASN A 342 20.73 11.05 4.97
C ASN A 342 20.70 9.53 5.04
N THR A 343 20.31 8.96 6.18
CA THR A 343 20.31 7.52 6.39
C THR A 343 18.98 7.08 6.99
N GLU A 344 18.46 5.98 6.48
CA GLU A 344 17.16 5.43 6.85
C GLU A 344 17.28 3.94 7.16
N VAL A 345 16.37 3.44 8.00
CA VAL A 345 16.26 2.01 8.31
C VAL A 345 14.84 1.56 8.00
N PHE A 346 14.74 0.52 7.17
CA PHE A 346 13.50 -0.17 6.86
C PHE A 346 13.46 -1.52 7.55
N ALA A 347 12.30 -1.91 8.08
CA ALA A 347 12.06 -3.21 8.68
C ALA A 347 10.73 -3.80 8.19
N LYS A 348 10.77 -5.00 7.62
CA LYS A 348 9.61 -5.79 7.19
C LYS A 348 9.56 -7.08 7.99
N ALA A 349 8.51 -7.24 8.80
CA ALA A 349 8.23 -8.52 9.45
C ALA A 349 7.91 -9.58 8.39
N LEU A 350 8.39 -10.80 8.60
CA LEU A 350 8.16 -11.95 7.71
C LEU A 350 7.33 -13.01 8.42
N SER A 351 6.66 -13.85 7.63
CA SER A 351 5.73 -14.88 8.08
C SER A 351 6.33 -15.91 9.05
N ASP A 352 7.64 -16.13 9.01
CA ASP A 352 8.36 -17.05 9.89
C ASP A 352 8.83 -16.39 11.22
N GLY A 353 8.47 -15.13 11.46
CA GLY A 353 8.89 -14.36 12.63
C GLY A 353 10.26 -13.70 12.49
N SER A 354 10.97 -13.89 11.38
CA SER A 354 12.17 -13.12 11.06
C SER A 354 11.81 -11.72 10.53
N VAL A 355 12.81 -10.84 10.38
CA VAL A 355 12.62 -9.48 9.88
C VAL A 355 13.61 -9.20 8.75
N ALA A 356 13.13 -8.73 7.61
CA ALA A 356 13.99 -8.17 6.57
C ALA A 356 14.30 -6.70 6.89
N VAL A 357 15.58 -6.34 6.85
CA VAL A 357 16.09 -5.02 7.23
C VAL A 357 16.82 -4.40 6.05
N GLY A 358 16.49 -3.15 5.73
CA GLY A 358 17.24 -2.32 4.79
C GLY A 358 17.93 -1.17 5.51
N LEU A 359 19.26 -1.12 5.43
CA LEU A 359 20.08 -0.01 5.89
C LEU A 359 20.38 0.88 4.69
N PHE A 360 19.61 1.96 4.53
CA PHE A 360 19.62 2.79 3.33
C PHE A 360 20.42 4.07 3.56
N ASN A 361 21.30 4.39 2.62
CA ASN A 361 22.04 5.65 2.58
C ASN A 361 21.59 6.48 1.39
N ARG A 362 20.78 7.51 1.66
CA ARG A 362 20.34 8.51 0.68
C ARG A 362 21.42 9.55 0.38
N GLY A 363 22.39 9.71 1.27
CA GLY A 363 23.44 10.72 1.17
C GLY A 363 24.43 10.51 0.02
N SER A 364 25.24 11.53 -0.23
CA SER A 364 26.21 11.60 -1.33
C SER A 364 27.58 10.95 -1.04
N GLY A 365 27.79 10.43 0.16
CA GLY A 365 29.02 9.77 0.59
C GLY A 365 28.74 8.49 1.37
N THR A 366 29.73 7.61 1.48
CA THR A 366 29.62 6.39 2.29
C THR A 366 29.34 6.73 3.75
N ALA A 367 28.37 6.05 4.35
CA ALA A 367 27.99 6.21 5.75
C ALA A 367 27.86 4.86 6.44
N THR A 368 28.15 4.82 7.75
CA THR A 368 27.77 3.67 8.57
C THR A 368 26.32 3.84 8.98
N VAL A 369 25.46 2.94 8.53
CA VAL A 369 24.04 2.91 8.90
C VAL A 369 23.85 1.77 9.89
N SER A 370 23.12 2.02 10.98
CA SER A 370 22.92 1.01 12.02
C SER A 370 21.55 1.09 12.69
N THR A 371 21.13 -0.06 13.21
CA THR A 371 19.91 -0.23 13.99
C THR A 371 20.11 -1.32 15.04
N THR A 372 19.08 -1.57 15.86
CA THR A 372 19.07 -2.66 16.84
C THR A 372 17.88 -3.59 16.63
N ALA A 373 17.96 -4.81 17.17
CA ALA A 373 16.87 -5.78 17.18
C ALA A 373 15.57 -5.17 17.72
N ALA A 374 15.64 -4.36 18.78
CA ALA A 374 14.47 -3.71 19.36
C ALA A 374 13.80 -2.70 18.39
N GLN A 375 14.60 -1.93 17.64
CA GLN A 375 14.10 -0.96 16.67
C GLN A 375 13.40 -1.62 15.48
N ILE A 376 13.84 -2.81 15.09
CA ILE A 376 13.21 -3.59 14.00
C ILE A 376 12.07 -4.50 14.49
N GLY A 377 11.69 -4.43 15.76
CA GLY A 377 10.55 -5.16 16.32
C GLY A 377 10.87 -6.57 16.86
N LEU A 378 12.12 -6.83 17.23
CA LEU A 378 12.56 -8.09 17.86
C LEU A 378 13.08 -7.87 19.29
N SER A 379 12.91 -8.88 20.13
CA SER A 379 13.53 -8.97 21.47
C SER A 379 14.46 -10.19 21.55
N GLY A 380 15.32 -10.24 22.57
CA GLY A 380 16.30 -11.31 22.77
C GLY A 380 17.74 -10.83 22.60
N THR A 381 18.69 -11.77 22.67
CA THR A 381 20.13 -11.46 22.76
C THR A 381 20.98 -12.20 21.72
N GLY A 382 20.36 -12.95 20.80
CA GLY A 382 21.06 -13.75 19.81
C GLY A 382 20.30 -13.77 18.49
N PHE A 383 20.96 -13.28 17.45
CA PHE A 383 20.39 -13.10 16.12
C PHE A 383 21.35 -13.59 15.04
N THR A 384 20.80 -14.11 13.96
CA THR A 384 21.54 -14.41 12.73
C THR A 384 21.18 -13.39 11.65
N LEU A 385 22.20 -12.79 11.06
CA LEU A 385 22.11 -11.85 9.96
C LEU A 385 22.46 -12.57 8.67
N THR A 386 21.53 -12.66 7.73
CA THR A 386 21.79 -13.17 6.38
C THR A 386 21.78 -12.00 5.41
N ASP A 387 22.91 -11.73 4.75
CA ASP A 387 22.99 -10.73 3.69
C ASP A 387 22.12 -11.15 2.50
N LEU A 388 21.17 -10.30 2.11
CA LEU A 388 20.20 -10.59 1.04
C LEU A 388 20.82 -10.48 -0.36
N TRP A 389 21.98 -9.83 -0.51
CA TRP A 389 22.73 -9.80 -1.76
C TRP A 389 23.60 -11.04 -1.92
N THR A 390 24.37 -11.41 -0.89
CA THR A 390 25.39 -12.48 -1.01
C THR A 390 24.93 -13.83 -0.47
N GLY A 391 24.00 -13.86 0.48
CA GLY A 391 23.60 -15.04 1.24
C GLY A 391 24.56 -15.39 2.38
N GLY A 392 25.62 -14.60 2.59
CA GLY A 392 26.54 -14.77 3.72
C GLY A 392 25.84 -14.53 5.04
N THR A 393 26.21 -15.30 6.06
CA THR A 393 25.61 -15.21 7.40
C THR A 393 26.61 -14.74 8.45
N SER A 394 26.14 -13.95 9.42
CA SER A 394 26.89 -13.59 10.63
C SER A 394 25.99 -13.63 11.87
N SER A 395 26.58 -13.58 13.06
CA SER A 395 25.85 -13.54 14.33
C SER A 395 25.90 -12.13 14.95
N SER A 396 24.84 -11.75 15.66
CA SER A 396 24.76 -10.48 16.40
C SER A 396 24.06 -10.67 17.74
N SER A 397 24.47 -9.87 18.74
CA SER A 397 23.78 -9.77 20.03
C SER A 397 22.65 -8.74 20.05
N GLY A 398 22.40 -8.07 18.91
CA GLY A 398 21.31 -7.11 18.76
C GLY A 398 21.63 -5.93 17.86
N THR A 399 22.91 -5.61 17.62
CA THR A 399 23.32 -4.51 16.72
C THR A 399 23.38 -4.99 15.26
N ILE A 400 22.82 -4.21 14.35
CA ILE A 400 22.81 -4.47 12.92
C ILE A 400 23.41 -3.24 12.25
N SER A 401 24.52 -3.41 11.54
CA SER A 401 25.28 -2.28 11.01
C SER A 401 26.03 -2.66 9.73
N ALA A 402 26.16 -1.69 8.82
CA ALA A 402 26.98 -1.82 7.62
C ALA A 402 27.55 -0.47 7.19
N SER A 403 28.69 -0.51 6.49
CA SER A 403 29.19 0.61 5.70
C SER A 403 28.46 0.60 4.36
N VAL A 404 27.65 1.64 4.10
CA VAL A 404 26.77 1.70 2.94
C VAL A 404 27.24 2.86 2.04
N PRO A 405 27.57 2.60 0.76
CA PRO A 405 28.00 3.65 -0.16
C PRO A 405 26.87 4.66 -0.40
N ALA A 406 27.23 5.81 -0.99
CA ALA A 406 26.26 6.80 -1.45
C ALA A 406 25.17 6.13 -2.31
N HIS A 407 23.91 6.45 -2.03
CA HIS A 407 22.73 5.91 -2.70
C HIS A 407 22.58 4.38 -2.61
N GLY A 408 23.32 3.74 -1.70
CA GLY A 408 23.34 2.29 -1.52
C GLY A 408 22.37 1.79 -0.47
N VAL A 409 22.17 0.47 -0.45
CA VAL A 409 21.45 -0.23 0.63
C VAL A 409 22.17 -1.53 0.99
N ALA A 410 22.41 -1.74 2.28
CA ALA A 410 22.72 -3.06 2.81
C ALA A 410 21.41 -3.71 3.26
N ALA A 411 21.15 -4.94 2.84
CA ALA A 411 19.88 -5.61 3.09
C ALA A 411 20.13 -6.96 3.79
N PHE A 412 19.44 -7.21 4.90
CA PHE A 412 19.62 -8.40 5.73
C PHE A 412 18.28 -9.07 6.03
N ARG A 413 18.26 -10.40 6.15
CA ARG A 413 17.26 -11.11 6.95
C ARG A 413 17.82 -11.33 8.34
N VAL A 414 17.05 -10.95 9.36
CA VAL A 414 17.40 -11.10 10.77
C VAL A 414 16.48 -12.15 11.39
N SER A 415 17.04 -13.28 11.78
CA SER A 415 16.32 -14.36 12.47
C SER A 415 16.83 -14.54 13.90
N GLY A 416 16.05 -15.23 14.73
CA GLY A 416 16.29 -15.36 16.18
C GLY A 416 15.47 -14.34 16.99
N GLY A 417 15.57 -14.45 18.31
CA GLY A 417 14.79 -13.62 19.22
C GLY A 417 13.28 -13.92 19.20
N SER A 418 12.47 -12.93 19.59
CA SER A 418 11.01 -13.04 19.60
C SER A 418 10.36 -11.76 19.06
N PRO A 419 9.38 -11.86 18.13
CA PRO A 419 8.64 -10.71 17.61
C PRO A 419 7.92 -9.92 18.71
N LEU A 420 7.98 -8.59 18.60
CA LEU A 420 7.29 -7.65 19.49
C LEU A 420 5.87 -7.29 19.02
N ALA A 421 5.42 -7.83 17.88
CA ALA A 421 4.14 -7.45 17.25
C ALA A 421 2.93 -7.53 18.20
N ASN A 422 2.90 -8.49 19.13
CA ASN A 422 1.80 -8.65 20.09
C ASN A 422 1.76 -7.56 21.17
N THR A 423 2.87 -6.86 21.40
CA THR A 423 2.98 -5.79 22.40
C THR A 423 3.14 -4.41 21.77
N THR A 424 3.27 -4.33 20.45
CA THR A 424 3.33 -3.09 19.66
C THR A 424 1.97 -2.76 19.06
N SER A 425 1.45 -1.57 19.33
CA SER A 425 0.19 -1.08 18.74
C SER A 425 0.18 0.44 18.69
N ARG A 426 -0.77 1.03 17.96
CA ARG A 426 -1.10 2.44 18.20
C ARG A 426 -1.84 2.56 19.53
N LEU A 427 -1.72 3.72 20.16
CA LEU A 427 -2.50 4.08 21.34
C LEU A 427 -3.47 5.18 20.93
N ARG A 428 -4.74 4.83 20.70
CA ARG A 428 -5.79 5.75 20.28
C ARG A 428 -6.48 6.34 21.52
N GLY A 429 -6.53 7.67 21.60
CA GLY A 429 -7.25 8.39 22.66
C GLY A 429 -8.76 8.33 22.42
N THR A 430 -9.53 7.94 23.44
CA THR A 430 -10.99 7.76 23.29
C THR A 430 -11.74 9.09 23.11
N GLY A 431 -11.21 10.20 23.66
CA GLY A 431 -11.84 11.52 23.55
C GLY A 431 -11.72 12.15 22.16
N SER A 432 -10.62 11.89 21.44
CA SER A 432 -10.32 12.52 20.15
C SER A 432 -10.43 11.57 18.95
N GLY A 433 -10.36 10.26 19.19
CA GLY A 433 -10.21 9.26 18.12
C GLY A 433 -8.83 9.27 17.45
N ARG A 434 -7.90 10.12 17.91
CA ARG A 434 -6.53 10.31 17.40
C ARG A 434 -5.53 9.45 18.14
N CYS A 435 -4.34 9.27 17.57
CA CYS A 435 -3.31 8.40 18.09
C CYS A 435 -2.20 9.18 18.82
N LEU A 436 -1.62 8.57 19.84
CA LEU A 436 -0.41 9.03 20.52
C LEU A 436 0.75 9.05 19.51
N ASP A 437 1.37 10.20 19.36
CA ASP A 437 2.29 10.51 18.27
C ASP A 437 3.51 11.28 18.79
N VAL A 438 4.68 11.00 18.22
CA VAL A 438 5.88 11.83 18.39
C VAL A 438 5.96 12.86 17.27
N ASP A 439 5.93 14.14 17.65
CA ASP A 439 5.85 15.28 16.74
C ASP A 439 6.89 15.20 15.60
N ASN A 440 6.40 15.25 14.36
CA ASN A 440 7.19 15.10 13.12
C ASN A 440 8.11 13.87 13.09
N GLY A 441 7.81 12.84 13.87
CA GLY A 441 8.65 11.65 14.03
C GLY A 441 10.04 11.93 14.58
N SER A 442 10.23 13.02 15.32
CA SER A 442 11.54 13.41 15.85
C SER A 442 12.10 12.35 16.80
N THR A 443 13.33 11.91 16.54
CA THR A 443 14.07 10.96 17.41
C THR A 443 14.97 11.67 18.44
N ALA A 444 14.93 13.01 18.48
CA ALA A 444 15.70 13.81 19.42
C ALA A 444 15.23 13.58 20.87
N ALA A 445 16.18 13.60 21.80
CA ALA A 445 15.85 13.55 23.23
C ALA A 445 14.99 14.76 23.61
N GLY A 446 13.85 14.52 24.23
CA GLY A 446 12.91 15.57 24.59
C GLY A 446 11.86 15.89 23.53
N ALA A 447 11.79 15.12 22.43
CA ALA A 447 10.75 15.29 21.42
C ALA A 447 9.35 15.25 22.05
N THR A 448 8.49 16.14 21.55
CA THR A 448 7.14 16.33 22.09
C THR A 448 6.25 15.14 21.72
N VAL A 449 5.46 14.69 22.69
CA VAL A 449 4.39 13.72 22.45
C VAL A 449 3.07 14.47 22.37
N LEU A 450 2.29 14.18 21.33
CA LEU A 450 1.02 14.84 21.01
C LEU A 450 -0.01 13.81 20.49
N ILE A 451 -1.23 14.26 20.22
CA ILE A 451 -2.20 13.48 19.44
C ILE A 451 -2.24 13.94 17.98
N TRP A 452 -2.28 12.97 17.07
CA TRP A 452 -2.40 13.20 15.62
C TRP A 452 -3.35 12.18 14.99
N ASP A 453 -3.84 12.47 13.79
CA ASP A 453 -4.61 11.51 13.01
C ASP A 453 -3.84 10.20 12.88
N CYS A 454 -4.55 9.09 13.13
CA CYS A 454 -3.91 7.78 13.20
C CYS A 454 -3.34 7.40 11.82
N HIS A 455 -2.07 7.03 11.79
CA HIS A 455 -1.36 6.60 10.61
C HIS A 455 -0.45 5.40 10.91
N THR A 456 0.45 5.06 9.99
CA THR A 456 1.21 3.80 10.04
C THR A 456 2.72 3.98 10.14
N ALA A 457 3.19 5.23 10.14
CA ALA A 457 4.58 5.57 10.42
C ALA A 457 5.01 5.19 11.85
N ALA A 458 6.31 4.99 12.03
CA ALA A 458 6.89 4.43 13.25
C ALA A 458 6.69 5.28 14.52
N ASN A 459 6.45 6.60 14.38
CA ASN A 459 6.22 7.54 15.47
C ASN A 459 4.87 7.36 16.19
N GLN A 460 4.00 6.47 15.72
CA GLN A 460 2.77 6.06 16.42
C GLN A 460 2.79 4.59 16.86
N LEU A 461 3.90 3.87 16.69
CA LEU A 461 4.00 2.46 17.04
C LEU A 461 4.63 2.30 18.41
N TRP A 462 3.78 2.07 19.42
CA TRP A 462 4.18 1.99 20.82
C TRP A 462 4.22 0.55 21.30
N THR A 463 5.39 0.11 21.76
CA THR A 463 5.65 -1.22 22.32
C THR A 463 5.65 -1.16 23.83
N THR A 464 4.81 -1.96 24.48
CA THR A 464 4.82 -2.10 25.95
C THR A 464 5.75 -3.22 26.40
N TRP A 465 6.64 -2.92 27.34
CA TRP A 465 7.61 -3.85 27.89
C TRP A 465 7.24 -4.30 29.30
N ALA A 466 7.70 -5.49 29.71
CA ALA A 466 7.40 -6.07 31.02
C ALA A 466 7.87 -5.20 32.20
N GLY A 467 8.88 -4.35 32.01
CA GLY A 467 9.34 -3.37 33.00
C GLY A 467 8.46 -2.12 33.15
N GLY A 468 7.33 -2.04 32.43
CA GLY A 468 6.44 -0.89 32.41
C GLY A 468 6.82 0.19 31.40
N GLU A 469 7.94 0.05 30.70
CA GLU A 469 8.31 1.01 29.65
C GLU A 469 7.35 0.92 28.47
N VAL A 470 6.97 2.08 27.94
CA VAL A 470 6.19 2.22 26.70
C VAL A 470 7.11 2.88 25.69
N ARG A 471 7.59 2.12 24.70
CA ARG A 471 8.65 2.54 23.79
C ARG A 471 8.14 2.85 22.39
N VAL A 472 8.71 3.85 21.75
CA VAL A 472 8.54 4.19 20.33
C VAL A 472 9.90 4.16 19.63
N PHE A 473 9.92 3.90 18.33
CA PHE A 473 11.14 3.63 17.54
C PHE A 473 11.98 2.43 18.04
N GLY A 474 11.56 1.74 19.10
CA GLY A 474 12.24 0.62 19.77
C GLY A 474 13.18 1.03 20.91
N ASP A 475 13.74 2.25 20.86
CA ASP A 475 14.78 2.74 21.79
C ASP A 475 14.43 4.04 22.53
N LYS A 476 13.26 4.65 22.25
CA LYS A 476 12.78 5.84 22.99
C LYS A 476 11.63 5.47 23.91
N CYS A 477 11.69 5.91 25.15
CA CYS A 477 10.67 5.69 26.17
C CYS A 477 9.74 6.90 26.28
N LEU A 478 8.44 6.64 26.43
CA LEU A 478 7.48 7.64 26.90
C LEU A 478 7.90 8.11 28.29
N ASP A 479 8.09 9.40 28.47
CA ASP A 479 8.82 9.96 29.62
C ASP A 479 8.08 11.17 30.19
N ALA A 480 7.84 11.16 31.50
CA ALA A 480 7.42 12.34 32.25
C ALA A 480 8.62 13.26 32.51
N TYR A 481 8.65 14.39 31.79
CA TYR A 481 9.80 15.29 31.70
C TYR A 481 10.41 15.62 33.07
N ASN A 482 11.72 15.42 33.19
CA ASN A 482 12.49 15.68 34.41
C ASN A 482 11.96 14.96 35.67
N GLY A 483 11.18 13.88 35.49
CA GLY A 483 10.52 13.17 36.57
C GLY A 483 9.49 13.99 37.34
N GLY A 484 8.84 14.96 36.68
CA GLY A 484 7.81 15.79 37.29
C GLY A 484 6.62 14.99 37.81
N THR A 485 6.03 15.46 38.91
CA THR A 485 4.96 14.78 39.66
C THR A 485 3.72 15.63 39.85
N THR A 486 3.60 16.75 39.13
CA THR A 486 2.49 17.70 39.24
C THR A 486 1.68 17.76 37.94
N ASN A 487 0.42 18.21 38.05
CA ASN A 487 -0.43 18.48 36.89
C ASN A 487 0.26 19.45 35.91
N GLY A 488 0.20 19.14 34.62
CA GLY A 488 0.85 19.91 33.56
C GLY A 488 2.31 19.52 33.29
N THR A 489 2.87 18.53 34.01
CA THR A 489 4.19 17.97 33.65
C THR A 489 4.12 17.46 32.21
N ARG A 490 4.99 17.97 31.34
CA ARG A 490 5.03 17.55 29.93
C ARG A 490 5.39 16.08 29.80
N VAL A 491 4.75 15.40 28.86
CA VAL A 491 5.14 14.07 28.41
C VAL A 491 5.90 14.19 27.09
N ILE A 492 7.05 13.53 27.03
CA ILE A 492 8.01 13.59 25.93
C ILE A 492 8.50 12.17 25.60
N THR A 493 9.39 12.05 24.62
CA THR A 493 10.22 10.85 24.45
C THR A 493 11.66 11.11 24.88
N TRP A 494 12.29 10.14 25.53
CA TRP A 494 13.70 10.20 25.90
C TRP A 494 14.38 8.84 25.69
N SER A 495 15.72 8.80 25.67
CA SER A 495 16.44 7.53 25.70
C SER A 495 16.06 6.74 26.95
N CYS A 496 15.76 5.44 26.79
CA CYS A 496 15.36 4.61 27.91
C CYS A 496 16.49 4.48 28.94
N HIS A 497 16.20 4.78 30.20
CA HIS A 497 17.16 4.78 31.31
C HIS A 497 16.63 4.08 32.58
N GLY A 498 15.49 3.39 32.48
CA GLY A 498 14.97 2.48 33.51
C GLY A 498 14.43 3.13 34.78
N GLN A 499 14.35 4.46 34.87
CA GLN A 499 13.77 5.16 36.03
C GLN A 499 12.24 5.18 35.97
N ASP A 500 11.59 5.39 37.12
CA ASP A 500 10.13 5.27 37.25
C ASP A 500 9.33 6.33 36.47
N ASN A 501 9.94 7.46 36.07
CA ASN A 501 9.29 8.45 35.21
C ASN A 501 9.07 7.95 33.77
N GLN A 502 9.71 6.84 33.38
CA GLN A 502 9.53 6.17 32.09
C GLN A 502 8.69 4.89 32.19
N ARG A 503 8.15 4.58 33.37
CA ARG A 503 7.34 3.38 33.60
C ARG A 503 5.87 3.74 33.69
N TRP A 504 5.04 2.99 32.99
CA TRP A 504 3.61 3.23 32.85
C TRP A 504 2.82 1.95 33.04
N THR A 505 1.63 2.08 33.62
CA THR A 505 0.66 1.00 33.74
C THR A 505 -0.56 1.34 32.91
N LEU A 506 -0.85 0.53 31.88
CA LEU A 506 -2.12 0.59 31.15
C LEU A 506 -3.17 -0.18 31.95
N ASN A 507 -4.10 0.54 32.55
CA ASN A 507 -5.14 -0.02 33.40
C ASN A 507 -6.32 -0.53 32.56
N SER A 508 -7.12 -1.44 33.13
CA SER A 508 -8.34 -1.97 32.51
C SER A 508 -9.39 -0.89 32.22
N ASP A 509 -9.33 0.23 32.96
CA ASP A 509 -10.20 1.38 32.75
C ASP A 509 -9.77 2.25 31.56
N GLY A 510 -8.70 1.89 30.84
CA GLY A 510 -8.12 2.61 29.71
C GLY A 510 -7.12 3.72 30.11
N SER A 511 -6.92 3.99 31.40
CA SER A 511 -5.93 5.01 31.82
C SER A 511 -4.50 4.48 31.72
N LEU A 512 -3.59 5.29 31.19
CA LEU A 512 -2.15 5.03 31.21
C LEU A 512 -1.51 5.86 32.33
N ARG A 513 -1.12 5.22 33.43
CA ARG A 513 -0.63 5.91 34.65
C ARG A 513 0.89 5.85 34.76
N ASN A 514 1.53 6.97 35.06
CA ASN A 514 2.96 7.04 35.31
C ASN A 514 3.30 6.49 36.70
N THR A 515 4.33 5.66 36.79
CA THR A 515 4.69 4.93 38.02
C THR A 515 5.27 5.86 39.08
N ARG A 516 6.06 6.86 38.68
CA ARG A 516 6.69 7.82 39.61
C ARG A 516 5.69 8.77 40.25
N SER A 517 4.75 9.30 39.47
CA SER A 517 3.83 10.35 39.94
C SER A 517 2.46 9.83 40.36
N GLY A 518 2.05 8.66 39.87
CA GLY A 518 0.67 8.16 40.00
C GLY A 518 -0.34 8.89 39.12
N LEU A 519 0.09 9.87 38.32
CA LEU A 519 -0.76 10.68 37.44
C LEU A 519 -1.04 9.97 36.11
N CYS A 520 -2.13 10.36 35.45
CA CYS A 520 -2.56 9.81 34.17
C CYS A 520 -1.93 10.58 33.00
N LEU A 521 -1.64 9.87 31.91
CA LEU A 521 -1.40 10.46 30.59
C LEU A 521 -2.68 11.14 30.11
N ASP A 522 -2.59 12.44 29.86
CA ASP A 522 -3.72 13.33 29.62
C ASP A 522 -3.48 14.18 28.37
N VAL A 523 -4.49 14.26 27.49
CA VAL A 523 -4.50 15.28 26.43
C VAL A 523 -4.90 16.62 27.01
N GLU A 524 -3.94 17.55 27.01
CA GLU A 524 -4.04 18.85 27.68
C GLU A 524 -5.36 19.57 27.32
N GLN A 525 -6.08 20.01 28.36
CA GLN A 525 -7.38 20.70 28.25
C GLN A 525 -8.48 19.90 27.53
N ALA A 526 -8.34 18.58 27.44
CA ALA A 526 -9.23 17.71 26.68
C ALA A 526 -9.36 18.13 25.19
N ALA A 527 -8.34 18.78 24.64
CA ALA A 527 -8.31 19.19 23.26
C ALA A 527 -8.36 17.96 22.33
N THR A 528 -9.00 18.11 21.17
CA THR A 528 -9.16 17.00 20.21
C THR A 528 -8.39 17.21 18.92
N ALA A 529 -7.83 18.39 18.67
CA ALA A 529 -7.18 18.72 17.41
C ALA A 529 -5.79 18.05 17.27
N ASN A 530 -5.34 17.85 16.03
CA ASN A 530 -3.95 17.49 15.73
C ASN A 530 -2.98 18.47 16.40
N GLY A 531 -1.91 17.94 16.98
CA GLY A 531 -0.89 18.74 17.67
C GLY A 531 -1.19 19.01 19.15
N SER A 532 -2.35 18.58 19.68
CA SER A 532 -2.66 18.74 21.10
C SER A 532 -1.68 17.92 21.95
N ARG A 533 -1.04 18.56 22.93
CA ARG A 533 0.07 17.99 23.70
C ARG A 533 -0.39 17.02 24.78
N LEU A 534 0.52 16.12 25.15
CA LEU A 534 0.35 15.24 26.29
C LEU A 534 1.03 15.78 27.55
N VAL A 535 0.30 15.70 28.66
CA VAL A 535 0.77 16.06 29.99
C VAL A 535 0.43 14.96 30.99
N LEU A 536 1.02 15.04 32.17
CA LEU A 536 0.52 14.34 33.34
C LEU A 536 -0.58 15.17 34.00
N TRP A 537 -1.65 14.49 34.40
CA TRP A 537 -2.73 15.10 35.16
C TRP A 537 -3.33 14.14 36.17
N THR A 538 -3.98 14.71 37.19
CA THR A 538 -4.74 13.94 38.19
C THR A 538 -5.77 13.08 37.48
N CYS A 539 -5.75 11.77 37.75
CA CYS A 539 -6.68 10.84 37.13
C CYS A 539 -8.13 11.17 37.51
N HIS A 540 -8.96 11.51 36.52
CA HIS A 540 -10.36 11.89 36.71
C HIS A 540 -11.34 11.09 35.83
N GLY A 541 -10.84 10.11 35.08
CA GLY A 541 -11.69 9.14 34.37
C GLY A 541 -12.35 9.64 33.09
N GLN A 542 -12.05 10.87 32.65
CA GLN A 542 -12.64 11.47 31.45
C GLN A 542 -11.97 10.93 30.17
N PRO A 543 -12.64 11.00 29.00
CA PRO A 543 -12.16 10.40 27.75
C PRO A 543 -10.76 10.85 27.27
N ASN A 544 -10.32 12.07 27.61
CA ASN A 544 -8.99 12.60 27.28
C ASN A 544 -7.84 11.91 28.05
N GLN A 545 -8.15 11.08 29.05
CA GLN A 545 -7.19 10.27 29.81
C GLN A 545 -7.28 8.77 29.48
N LYS A 546 -8.09 8.39 28.48
CA LYS A 546 -8.37 6.99 28.15
C LYS A 546 -7.80 6.63 26.79
N TRP A 547 -7.14 5.48 26.74
CA TRP A 547 -6.38 4.99 25.59
C TRP A 547 -6.75 3.55 25.29
N THR A 548 -6.91 3.24 24.00
CA THR A 548 -7.14 1.89 23.51
C THR A 548 -6.05 1.49 22.53
N ARG A 549 -5.67 0.21 22.53
CA ARG A 549 -4.80 -0.33 21.49
C ARG A 549 -5.57 -0.41 20.17
N ALA A 550 -4.97 0.08 19.08
CA ALA A 550 -5.58 0.19 17.75
C ALA A 550 -4.61 -0.16 16.62
#